data_AF-F8J502-F1
#
_entry.id   AF-F8J502-F1
#
_cell.length_a   1.000
_cell.length_b   1.000
_cell.length_c   1.000
_cell.angle_alpha   90.00
_cell.angle_beta   90.00
_cell.angle_gamma   90.00
#
_symmetry.space_group_name_H-M   'P 1'
#
loop_
_entity.id
_entity.type
_entity.pdbx_description
1 polymer ?
#
loop_
_entity_poly.entity_id
_entity_poly.type
_entity_poly.pdbx_seq_one_letter_code
_entity_poly.pdbx_strand_id
1 'polypeptide(L)'
;MRSFVLPLLIGLAVAAPSSADAKTKKPDTPEDKLNCKQLTGRIQIKIMEMRGFSDRKQASALARGIQSGFSATLGNLSHGVDPNGEYQAELNMLHQYNQRLVTLGCKSYDLEAELNKRDIDDVPAPTILPPKKAKAKN
;
A
#
# COMPACT_ATOMS: atom_id res chain seq x y z
N MET A 1 -61.71 33.73 -2.00
CA MET A 1 -61.60 33.01 -0.71
C MET A 1 -60.16 33.15 -0.23
N ARG A 2 -59.97 33.78 0.94
CA ARG A 2 -58.69 33.95 1.62
C ARG A 2 -58.29 32.63 2.26
N SER A 3 -57.00 32.29 2.31
CA SER A 3 -56.38 31.73 3.53
C SER A 3 -54.86 31.51 3.40
N PHE A 4 -54.13 32.26 4.24
CA PHE A 4 -52.94 31.90 5.04
C PHE A 4 -51.67 31.41 4.32
N VAL A 5 -50.57 32.17 4.21
CA VAL A 5 -49.66 32.74 5.24
C VAL A 5 -48.98 31.67 6.12
N LEU A 6 -47.73 31.33 5.81
CA LEU A 6 -46.49 31.59 6.57
C LEU A 6 -45.45 30.47 6.38
N PRO A 7 -44.15 30.78 6.25
CA PRO A 7 -43.10 29.85 5.85
C PRO A 7 -42.48 29.17 7.09
N LEU A 8 -42.27 27.85 7.02
CA LEU A 8 -41.51 27.14 8.05
C LEU A 8 -40.05 27.01 7.60
N LEU A 9 -39.26 28.04 7.88
CA LEU A 9 -37.81 27.97 7.96
C LEU A 9 -37.44 27.07 9.16
N ILE A 10 -37.22 25.77 8.91
CA ILE A 10 -36.44 24.94 9.82
C ILE A 10 -34.99 25.04 9.38
N GLY A 11 -34.29 26.02 9.95
CA GLY A 11 -32.84 26.04 9.98
C GLY A 11 -32.35 24.90 10.87
N LEU A 12 -32.09 23.73 10.28
CA LEU A 12 -31.27 22.72 10.91
C LEU A 12 -29.81 23.19 10.77
N ALA A 13 -29.28 23.77 11.85
CA ALA A 13 -27.86 23.98 12.00
C ALA A 13 -27.18 22.61 11.92
N VAL A 14 -26.56 22.31 10.77
CA VAL A 14 -25.58 21.23 10.66
C VAL A 14 -24.42 21.65 11.56
N ALA A 15 -24.39 21.07 12.76
CA ALA A 15 -23.20 21.03 13.58
C ALA A 15 -22.12 20.34 12.75
N ALA A 16 -21.15 21.12 12.29
CA ALA A 16 -19.94 20.59 11.70
C ALA A 16 -19.27 19.71 12.76
N PRO A 17 -19.02 18.41 12.51
CA PRO A 17 -18.04 17.70 13.31
C PRO A 17 -16.70 18.39 13.06
N SER A 18 -16.26 19.14 14.07
CA SER A 18 -14.88 19.57 14.22
C SER A 18 -14.04 18.31 14.02
N SER A 19 -13.44 18.18 12.84
CA SER A 19 -12.44 17.17 12.56
C SER A 19 -11.26 17.58 13.39
N ALA A 20 -11.27 17.14 14.65
CA ALA A 20 -10.09 17.11 15.49
C ALA A 20 -9.01 16.47 14.62
N ASP A 21 -7.94 17.24 14.41
CA ASP A 21 -6.64 16.80 13.93
C ASP A 21 -6.21 15.60 14.79
N ALA A 22 -6.75 14.44 14.45
CA ALA A 22 -6.23 13.16 14.87
C ALA A 22 -4.90 13.07 14.14
N LYS A 23 -3.86 13.65 14.75
CA LYS A 23 -2.48 13.25 14.49
C LYS A 23 -2.48 11.75 14.62
N THR A 24 -2.59 11.10 13.47
CA THR A 24 -2.64 9.66 13.35
C THR A 24 -1.31 9.22 13.89
N LYS A 25 -1.30 8.79 15.16
CA LYS A 25 -0.11 8.21 15.77
C LYS A 25 0.11 6.95 14.96
N LYS A 26 1.00 7.04 13.97
CA LYS A 26 1.34 5.95 13.07
C LYS A 26 1.63 4.75 13.97
N PRO A 27 0.89 3.65 13.86
CA PRO A 27 1.13 2.50 14.73
C PRO A 27 2.61 2.13 14.58
N ASP A 28 3.31 2.01 15.72
CA ASP A 28 4.67 1.47 15.79
C ASP A 28 4.60 0.02 15.28
N THR A 29 4.64 -0.13 13.97
CA THR A 29 4.68 -1.46 13.36
C THR A 29 6.07 -2.04 13.62
N PRO A 30 6.24 -3.37 13.70
CA PRO A 30 7.57 -3.98 13.74
C PRO A 30 8.44 -3.58 12.54
N GLU A 31 7.78 -3.17 11.45
CA GLU A 31 8.39 -2.55 10.28
C GLU A 31 9.11 -1.22 10.61
N ASP A 32 8.73 -0.57 11.72
CA ASP A 32 9.28 0.71 12.13
C ASP A 32 10.70 0.66 12.70
N LYS A 33 11.13 -0.53 13.13
CA LYS A 33 12.45 -0.77 13.71
C LYS A 33 13.44 -1.45 12.74
N LEU A 34 13.04 -1.65 11.48
CA LEU A 34 13.87 -2.33 10.51
C LEU A 34 15.11 -1.50 10.14
N ASN A 35 16.27 -2.14 10.17
CA ASN A 35 17.50 -1.59 9.63
C ASN A 35 17.44 -1.57 8.10
N CYS A 36 18.20 -0.67 7.46
CA CYS A 36 18.20 -0.55 5.99
C CYS A 36 18.43 -1.88 5.27
N LYS A 37 19.34 -2.73 5.77
CA LYS A 37 19.59 -4.05 5.17
C LYS A 37 18.36 -4.96 5.19
N GLN A 38 17.60 -4.95 6.29
CA GLN A 38 16.39 -5.77 6.43
C GLN A 38 15.27 -5.23 5.53
N LEU A 39 15.14 -3.90 5.47
CA LEU A 39 14.16 -3.24 4.62
C LEU A 39 14.46 -3.46 3.14
N THR A 40 15.73 -3.34 2.72
CA THR A 40 16.21 -3.66 1.37
C THR A 40 15.92 -5.11 1.01
N GLY A 41 16.25 -6.08 1.88
CA GLY A 41 15.98 -7.49 1.62
C GLY A 41 14.48 -7.80 1.48
N ARG A 42 13.63 -7.17 2.30
CA ARG A 42 12.17 -7.32 2.20
C ARG A 42 11.62 -6.78 0.88
N ILE A 43 12.06 -5.58 0.48
CA ILE A 43 11.68 -4.99 -0.81
C ILE A 43 12.12 -5.90 -1.96
N GLN A 44 13.34 -6.42 -1.91
CA GLN A 44 13.89 -7.29 -2.94
C GLN A 44 13.03 -8.55 -3.14
N ILE A 45 12.66 -9.24 -2.06
CA ILE A 45 11.78 -10.40 -2.11
C ILE A 45 10.41 -10.01 -2.69
N LYS A 46 9.83 -8.89 -2.23
CA LYS A 46 8.52 -8.46 -2.72
C LYS A 46 8.51 -8.10 -4.20
N ILE A 47 9.56 -7.45 -4.70
CA ILE A 47 9.71 -7.19 -6.15
C ILE A 47 9.72 -8.51 -6.92
N MET A 48 10.48 -9.53 -6.48
CA MET A 48 10.52 -10.84 -7.14
C MET A 48 9.15 -11.54 -7.10
N GLU A 49 8.46 -11.50 -5.96
CA GLU A 49 7.11 -12.05 -5.82
C GLU A 49 6.12 -11.41 -6.81
N MET A 50 6.17 -10.07 -6.94
CA MET A 50 5.31 -9.32 -7.84
C MET A 50 5.66 -9.52 -9.32
N ARG A 51 6.93 -9.70 -9.68
CA ARG A 51 7.33 -10.08 -11.05
C ARG A 51 6.71 -11.43 -11.46
N GLY A 52 6.72 -12.40 -10.54
CA GLY A 52 6.11 -13.72 -10.76
C GLY A 52 4.58 -13.74 -10.71
N PHE A 53 3.93 -12.62 -10.38
CA PHE A 53 2.48 -12.55 -10.26
C PHE A 53 1.76 -12.83 -11.59
N SER A 54 2.29 -12.36 -12.72
CA SER A 54 1.70 -12.64 -14.03
C SER A 54 1.74 -14.11 -14.42
N ASP A 55 2.79 -14.85 -14.04
CA ASP A 55 2.87 -16.29 -14.29
C ASP A 55 1.91 -17.06 -13.37
N ARG A 56 1.69 -16.57 -12.13
CA ARG A 56 0.74 -17.16 -11.18
C ARG A 56 -0.73 -16.83 -11.46
N LYS A 57 -1.06 -15.83 -12.29
CA LYS A 57 -2.44 -15.62 -12.80
C LYS A 57 -2.97 -16.84 -13.56
N GLN A 58 -2.09 -17.74 -13.98
CA GLN A 58 -2.43 -19.00 -14.62
C GLN A 58 -3.00 -20.06 -13.64
N ALA A 59 -3.07 -19.79 -12.34
CA ALA A 59 -3.92 -20.57 -11.44
C ALA A 59 -5.37 -20.53 -11.95
N SER A 60 -5.87 -21.70 -12.37
CA SER A 60 -7.15 -21.85 -13.07
C SER A 60 -8.28 -21.13 -12.33
N ALA A 61 -9.18 -20.48 -13.09
CA ALA A 61 -10.37 -19.83 -12.53
C ALA A 61 -11.19 -20.78 -11.63
N LEU A 62 -11.17 -22.08 -11.94
CA LEU A 62 -11.74 -23.15 -11.13
C LEU A 62 -11.10 -23.28 -9.73
N ALA A 63 -9.77 -23.28 -9.64
CA ALA A 63 -9.07 -23.38 -8.35
C ALA A 63 -9.37 -22.17 -7.46
N ARG A 64 -9.41 -20.97 -8.08
CA ARG A 64 -9.81 -19.73 -7.39
C ARG A 64 -11.26 -19.77 -6.90
N GLY A 65 -12.18 -20.32 -7.70
CA GLY A 65 -13.58 -20.50 -7.31
C GLY A 65 -13.78 -21.47 -6.13
N ILE A 66 -12.95 -22.51 -6.03
CA ILE A 66 -13.00 -23.43 -4.89
C ILE A 66 -12.47 -22.75 -3.63
N GLN A 67 -11.32 -22.06 -3.70
CA GLN A 67 -10.78 -21.32 -2.56
C GLN A 67 -11.72 -20.22 -2.08
N SER A 68 -12.35 -19.46 -2.99
CA SER A 68 -13.30 -18.42 -2.61
C SER A 68 -14.55 -18.99 -1.93
N GLY A 69 -15.05 -20.15 -2.39
CA GLY A 69 -16.16 -20.86 -1.77
C GLY A 69 -15.90 -21.29 -0.32
N PHE A 70 -14.69 -21.80 -0.02
CA PHE A 70 -14.31 -22.15 1.35
C PHE A 70 -14.01 -20.92 2.24
N SER A 71 -13.52 -19.83 1.65
CA SER A 71 -13.18 -18.60 2.37
C SER A 71 -14.42 -17.86 2.91
N ALA A 72 -15.58 -18.04 2.29
CA ALA A 72 -16.85 -17.54 2.79
C ALA A 72 -17.33 -18.25 4.07
N THR A 73 -16.88 -19.49 4.31
CA THR A 73 -17.24 -20.28 5.50
C THR A 73 -16.26 -20.07 6.66
N LEU A 74 -14.98 -19.87 6.35
CA LEU A 74 -13.91 -19.56 7.30
C LEU A 74 -13.57 -18.07 7.12
N GLY A 75 -14.30 -17.18 7.80
CA GLY A 75 -14.38 -15.73 7.59
C GLY A 75 -13.08 -14.89 7.71
N ASN A 76 -11.93 -15.43 7.32
CA ASN A 76 -10.64 -14.77 7.34
C ASN A 76 -9.72 -15.14 6.15
N LEU A 77 -10.18 -15.93 5.16
CA LEU A 77 -9.36 -16.30 4.00
C LEU A 77 -9.66 -15.45 2.74
N SER A 78 -9.77 -14.13 2.88
CA SER A 78 -9.91 -13.24 1.71
C SER A 78 -8.63 -13.11 0.86
N HIS A 79 -7.60 -13.92 1.08
CA HIS A 79 -6.41 -13.96 0.23
C HIS A 79 -6.69 -14.77 -1.04
N GLY A 80 -6.47 -14.17 -2.21
CA GLY A 80 -6.62 -14.78 -3.53
C GLY A 80 -7.99 -14.59 -4.20
N VAL A 81 -8.95 -13.90 -3.58
CA VAL A 81 -10.27 -13.60 -4.18
C VAL A 81 -10.21 -12.42 -5.14
N ASP A 82 -9.42 -11.39 -4.84
CA ASP A 82 -9.15 -10.27 -5.74
C ASP A 82 -7.64 -10.11 -5.97
N PRO A 83 -7.09 -10.78 -6.99
CA PRO A 83 -5.67 -10.70 -7.29
C PRO A 83 -5.23 -9.27 -7.67
N ASN A 84 -6.09 -8.47 -8.30
CA ASN A 84 -5.70 -7.12 -8.72
C ASN A 84 -5.67 -6.15 -7.53
N GLY A 85 -6.62 -6.25 -6.60
CA GLY A 85 -6.63 -5.47 -5.36
C GLY A 85 -5.40 -5.76 -4.49
N GLU A 86 -5.01 -7.03 -4.38
CA GLU A 86 -3.79 -7.44 -3.68
C GLU A 86 -2.53 -6.85 -4.33
N TYR A 87 -2.42 -6.93 -5.66
CA TYR A 87 -1.29 -6.36 -6.39
C TYR A 87 -1.13 -4.84 -6.14
N GLN A 88 -2.24 -4.10 -6.12
CA GLN A 88 -2.21 -2.66 -5.82
C GLN A 88 -1.83 -2.37 -4.36
N ALA A 89 -2.30 -3.19 -3.42
CA ALA A 89 -1.90 -3.08 -2.01
C ALA A 89 -0.39 -3.33 -1.85
N GLU A 90 0.16 -4.34 -2.52
CA GLU A 90 1.59 -4.65 -2.50
C GLU A 90 2.45 -3.55 -3.13
N LEU A 91 2.00 -2.97 -4.26
CA LEU A 91 2.63 -1.78 -4.86
C LEU A 91 2.71 -0.63 -3.86
N ASN A 92 1.60 -0.30 -3.20
CA ASN A 92 1.57 0.77 -2.21
C ASN A 92 2.53 0.50 -1.04
N MET A 93 2.61 -0.74 -0.58
CA MET A 93 3.57 -1.15 0.45
C MET A 93 5.03 -0.98 -0.01
N LEU A 94 5.35 -1.38 -1.24
CA LEU A 94 6.68 -1.18 -1.83
C LEU A 94 7.06 0.30 -1.88
N HIS A 95 6.15 1.18 -2.31
CA HIS A 95 6.39 2.62 -2.31
C HIS A 95 6.69 3.16 -0.91
N GLN A 96 5.93 2.74 0.11
CA GLN A 96 6.17 3.16 1.49
C GLN A 96 7.52 2.69 2.03
N TYR A 97 7.90 1.44 1.76
CA TYR A 97 9.21 0.92 2.16
C TYR A 97 10.36 1.64 1.44
N ASN A 98 10.18 1.95 0.16
CA ASN A 98 11.19 2.67 -0.61
C ASN A 98 11.35 4.12 -0.11
N GLN A 99 10.25 4.81 0.21
CA GLN A 99 10.29 6.12 0.88
C GLN A 99 11.00 6.05 2.23
N ARG A 100 10.79 4.98 2.98
CA ARG A 100 11.48 4.76 4.25
C ARG A 100 12.99 4.58 4.06
N LEU A 101 13.45 3.86 3.03
CA LEU A 101 14.89 3.78 2.70
C LEU A 101 15.48 5.17 2.47
N VAL A 102 14.77 6.02 1.73
CA VAL A 102 15.17 7.42 1.48
C VAL A 102 15.27 8.20 2.78
N THR A 103 14.26 8.11 3.66
CA THR A 103 14.24 8.79 4.98
C THR A 103 15.38 8.32 5.88
N LEU A 104 15.72 7.03 5.83
CA LEU A 104 16.85 6.45 6.57
C LEU A 104 18.21 6.81 5.95
N GLY A 105 18.24 7.44 4.77
CA GLY A 105 19.47 7.80 4.07
C GLY A 105 20.16 6.61 3.40
N CYS A 106 19.38 5.61 3.01
CA CYS A 106 19.84 4.39 2.35
C CYS A 106 19.49 4.41 0.86
N LYS A 107 20.18 3.59 0.06
CA LYS A 107 19.89 3.45 -1.37
C LYS A 107 18.48 2.90 -1.55
N SER A 108 17.72 3.50 -2.47
CA SER A 108 16.36 3.10 -2.82
C SER A 108 16.31 2.41 -4.19
N TYR A 109 15.20 1.76 -4.48
CA TYR A 109 14.93 1.07 -5.74
C TYR A 109 14.20 1.97 -6.73
N ASP A 110 14.49 1.79 -8.02
CA ASP A 110 13.61 2.25 -9.09
C ASP A 110 12.52 1.19 -9.28
N LEU A 111 11.39 1.37 -8.58
CA LEU A 111 10.33 0.36 -8.52
C LEU A 111 9.71 0.09 -9.88
N GLU A 112 9.54 1.11 -10.73
CA GLU A 112 8.96 0.92 -12.05
C GLU A 112 9.91 0.15 -12.96
N ALA A 113 11.19 0.53 -12.99
CA ALA A 113 12.19 -0.18 -13.78
C ALA A 113 12.32 -1.63 -13.32
N GLU A 114 12.42 -1.87 -12.01
CA GLU A 114 12.57 -3.21 -11.46
C GLU A 114 11.31 -4.05 -11.67
N LEU A 115 10.10 -3.53 -11.51
CA LEU A 115 8.87 -4.34 -11.70
C LEU A 115 8.59 -4.69 -13.17
N ASN A 116 9.11 -3.92 -14.12
CA ASN A 116 8.97 -4.22 -15.55
C ASN A 116 9.92 -5.31 -16.05
N LYS A 117 10.96 -5.66 -15.28
CA LYS A 117 11.87 -6.75 -15.64
C LYS A 117 11.19 -8.10 -15.48
N ARG A 118 11.43 -9.00 -16.43
CA ARG A 118 10.79 -10.33 -16.48
C ARG A 118 11.80 -11.49 -16.40
N ASP A 119 13.08 -11.18 -16.33
CA ASP A 119 14.12 -12.17 -16.11
C ASP A 119 14.04 -12.65 -14.65
N ILE A 120 13.96 -13.96 -14.46
CA ILE A 120 13.83 -14.61 -13.15
C ILE A 120 15.20 -14.67 -12.45
N ASP A 121 16.29 -14.68 -13.22
CA ASP A 121 17.65 -14.72 -12.70
C ASP A 121 18.17 -13.31 -12.36
N ASP A 122 17.50 -12.25 -12.83
CA ASP A 122 17.87 -10.86 -12.50
C ASP A 122 17.38 -10.45 -11.10
N VAL A 123 18.31 -10.45 -10.15
CA VAL A 123 18.05 -10.08 -8.77
C VAL A 123 17.96 -8.55 -8.62
N PRO A 124 16.83 -7.98 -8.14
CA PRO A 124 16.67 -6.54 -8.05
C PRO A 124 17.69 -5.91 -7.10
N ALA A 125 18.29 -4.79 -7.51
CA ALA A 125 19.30 -4.06 -6.73
C ALA A 125 18.90 -2.59 -6.48
N PRO A 126 19.29 -1.99 -5.34
CA PRO A 126 19.02 -0.58 -5.08
C PRO A 126 19.90 0.33 -5.95
N THR A 127 19.29 1.01 -6.90
CA THR A 127 20.00 1.84 -7.91
C THR A 127 20.01 3.33 -7.55
N ILE A 128 18.99 3.80 -6.81
CA ILE A 128 18.84 5.21 -6.47
C ILE A 128 19.68 5.53 -5.24
N LEU A 129 20.62 6.47 -5.39
CA LEU A 129 21.46 6.93 -4.28
C LEU A 129 20.64 7.70 -3.24
N PRO A 130 21.00 7.60 -1.95
CA PRO A 130 20.32 8.36 -0.92
C PRO A 130 20.46 9.86 -1.19
N PRO A 131 19.43 10.67 -0.85
CA PRO A 131 19.51 12.11 -0.98
C PRO A 131 20.70 12.60 -0.15
N LYS A 132 21.60 13.37 -0.78
CA LYS A 132 22.71 14.01 -0.07
C LYS A 132 22.09 14.88 1.02
N LYS A 133 22.29 14.51 2.29
CA LYS A 133 21.89 15.37 3.41
C LYS A 133 22.54 16.74 3.17
N ALA A 134 21.72 17.79 3.09
CA ALA A 134 22.23 19.14 2.99
C ALA A 134 23.22 19.35 4.14
N LYS A 135 24.48 19.63 3.81
CA LYS A 135 25.51 19.96 4.79
C LYS A 135 24.96 21.18 5.55
N ALA A 136 24.63 21.02 6.82
CA ALA A 136 24.38 22.17 7.68
C ALA A 136 25.66 23.03 7.64
N LYS A 137 25.55 24.26 7.12
CA LYS A 137 26.61 25.25 7.26
C LYS A 137 26.70 25.55 8.77
N ASN A 138 27.83 25.18 9.36
CA ASN A 138 28.19 25.57 10.71
C ASN A 138 28.67 27.02 10.73
#